data_AF-A0A977NN08-F1
#
_entry.id   AF-A0A977NN08-F1
#
_cell.length_a   1.000
_cell.length_b   1.000
_cell.length_c   1.000
_cell.angle_alpha   90.00
_cell.angle_beta   90.00
_cell.angle_gamma   90.00
#
_symmetry.space_group_name_H-M   'P 1'
#
loop_
_entity.id
_entity.type
_entity.pdbx_description
1 polymer ?
#
loop_
_entity_poly.entity_id
_entity_poly.type
_entity_poly.pdbx_seq_one_letter_code
_entity_poly.pdbx_strand_id
1 'polypeptide(L)'
;MTIYRCHDGHISFAKEPLLHCGMKGCENPVDAVSDADIEWFYRISPSGLAINEQDLHMILKDRNMPQDVKERVREIFPAAQKQEKKKRRFFSLR
;
A
#
# COMPACT_ATOMS: atom_id res chain seq x y z
N MET A 1 -2.93 9.64 10.88
CA MET A 1 -3.29 8.38 10.20
C MET A 1 -2.02 7.57 10.16
N THR A 2 -2.08 6.29 10.46
CA THR A 2 -0.88 5.46 10.54
C THR A 2 -1.03 4.30 9.58
N ILE A 3 -0.01 4.11 8.76
CA ILE A 3 0.12 2.99 7.84
C ILE A 3 0.74 1.86 8.63
N TYR A 4 0.07 0.73 8.66
CA TYR A 4 0.46 -0.44 9.43
C TYR A 4 0.94 -1.55 8.51
N ARG A 5 1.90 -2.35 8.99
CA ARG A 5 2.38 -3.55 8.29
C ARG A 5 2.37 -4.74 9.24
N CYS A 6 1.85 -5.87 8.79
CA CYS A 6 2.01 -7.13 9.51
C CYS A 6 3.20 -7.95 8.98
N HIS A 7 3.59 -8.99 9.72
CA HIS A 7 4.69 -9.88 9.36
C HIS A 7 4.51 -10.57 7.99
N ASP A 8 3.28 -10.86 7.58
CA ASP A 8 2.97 -11.44 6.25
C ASP A 8 3.08 -10.43 5.09
N GLY A 9 3.39 -9.17 5.40
CA GLY A 9 3.54 -8.11 4.40
C GLY A 9 2.21 -7.52 3.93
N HIS A 10 1.15 -7.61 4.72
CA HIS A 10 -0.07 -6.85 4.47
C HIS A 10 0.09 -5.43 4.99
N ILE A 11 -0.29 -4.46 4.17
CA ILE A 11 -0.32 -3.04 4.48
C ILE A 11 -1.77 -2.64 4.78
N SER A 12 -1.99 -2.08 5.96
CA SER A 12 -3.31 -1.57 6.38
C SER A 12 -3.25 -0.05 6.51
N PHE A 13 -4.15 0.64 5.82
CA PHE A 13 -4.32 2.09 5.91
C PHE A 13 -5.45 2.38 6.88
N ALA A 14 -5.13 2.83 8.10
CA ALA A 14 -6.13 3.03 9.15
C ALA A 14 -6.01 4.39 9.82
N LYS A 15 -7.16 5.02 10.08
CA LYS A 15 -7.24 6.29 10.80
C LYS A 15 -7.00 6.09 12.30
N GLU A 16 -7.52 4.98 12.83
CA GLU A 16 -7.39 4.61 14.23
C GLU A 16 -6.24 3.62 14.43
N PRO A 17 -5.66 3.57 15.64
CA PRO A 17 -4.61 2.61 15.94
C PRO A 17 -5.09 1.17 15.78
N LEU A 18 -4.40 0.41 14.94
CA LEU A 18 -4.63 -1.02 14.79
C LEU A 18 -3.69 -1.81 15.67
N LEU A 19 -4.23 -2.79 16.40
CA LEU A 19 -3.45 -3.80 17.12
C LEU A 19 -3.15 -5.02 16.22
N HIS A 20 -4.02 -5.28 15.25
CA HIS A 20 -3.93 -6.43 14.34
C HIS A 20 -4.17 -5.99 12.89
N CYS A 21 -3.79 -6.86 11.95
CA CYS A 21 -3.94 -6.62 10.52
C CYS A 21 -5.39 -6.30 10.12
N GLY A 22 -5.58 -5.29 9.27
CA GLY A 22 -6.90 -4.94 8.74
C GLY A 22 -7.38 -5.84 7.60
N MET A 23 -6.56 -6.80 7.16
CA MET A 23 -6.93 -7.76 6.12
C MET A 23 -7.82 -8.86 6.72
N LYS A 24 -8.99 -9.09 6.10
CA LYS A 24 -9.93 -10.12 6.55
C LYS A 24 -9.26 -11.50 6.57
N GLY A 25 -9.27 -12.14 7.74
CA GLY A 25 -8.66 -13.46 7.95
C GLY A 25 -7.17 -13.43 8.32
N CYS A 26 -6.56 -12.24 8.47
CA CYS A 26 -5.23 -12.09 9.03
C CYS A 26 -5.32 -11.51 10.45
N GLU A 27 -4.88 -12.26 11.44
CA GLU A 27 -4.90 -11.85 12.86
C GLU A 27 -3.51 -11.45 13.37
N ASN A 28 -2.54 -11.31 12.45
CA ASN A 28 -1.18 -10.97 12.83
C ASN A 28 -1.11 -9.57 13.46
N PRO A 29 -0.23 -9.37 14.45
CA PRO A 29 0.06 -8.05 14.96
C PRO A 29 0.63 -7.15 13.86
N VAL A 30 0.44 -5.85 14.04
CA VAL A 30 0.92 -4.84 13.10
C VAL A 30 1.87 -3.85 13.74
N ASP A 31 2.84 -3.42 12.94
CA ASP A 31 3.77 -2.35 13.26
C ASP A 31 3.43 -1.09 12.48
N ALA A 32 3.59 0.07 13.12
CA ALA A 32 3.45 1.37 12.45
C ALA A 32 4.64 1.62 11.51
N VAL A 33 4.36 1.84 10.23
CA VAL A 33 5.34 2.09 9.17
C VAL A 33 5.51 3.58 8.89
N SER A 34 4.42 4.34 8.91
CA SER A 34 4.44 5.77 8.56
C SER A 34 3.18 6.46 9.07
N ASP A 35 3.31 7.72 9.49
CA ASP A 35 2.18 8.57 9.84
C ASP A 35 1.66 9.42 8.66
N ALA A 36 2.08 9.09 7.44
CA ALA A 36 1.64 9.76 6.23
C ALA A 36 0.14 9.53 5.98
N ASP A 37 -0.55 10.63 5.67
CA ASP A 37 -1.98 10.61 5.37
C ASP A 37 -2.22 10.40 3.86
N ILE A 38 -3.07 9.44 3.52
CA ILE A 38 -3.53 9.17 2.17
C ILE A 38 -5.05 9.15 2.20
N GLU A 39 -5.60 10.36 2.14
CA GLU A 39 -7.01 10.68 2.24
C GLU A 39 -7.90 9.81 1.33
N TRP A 40 -7.38 9.43 0.16
CA TRP A 40 -8.13 8.70 -0.84
C TRP A 40 -8.58 7.29 -0.39
N PHE A 41 -7.76 6.57 0.39
CA PHE A 41 -8.09 5.19 0.76
C PHE A 41 -9.31 5.10 1.70
N TYR A 42 -9.55 6.12 2.54
CA TYR A 42 -10.73 6.11 3.40
C TYR A 42 -12.01 6.45 2.63
N ARG A 43 -11.92 7.27 1.57
CA ARG A 43 -13.11 7.66 0.78
C ARG A 43 -13.76 6.44 0.13
N ILE A 44 -12.99 5.36 -0.02
CA ILE A 44 -13.44 4.11 -0.62
C ILE A 44 -13.82 3.07 0.43
N SER A 45 -13.16 3.10 1.60
CA SER A 45 -13.44 2.19 2.70
C SER A 45 -13.25 2.90 4.04
N PRO A 46 -14.34 3.23 4.75
CA PRO A 46 -14.28 3.87 6.07
C PRO A 46 -13.54 3.01 7.11
N SER A 47 -13.55 1.69 6.95
CA SER A 47 -12.83 0.73 7.79
C SER A 47 -11.34 0.61 7.44
N GLY A 48 -10.84 1.40 6.50
CA GLY A 48 -9.48 1.29 5.97
C GLY A 48 -9.38 0.31 4.80
N LEU A 49 -8.32 0.44 4.02
CA LEU A 49 -7.96 -0.50 2.95
C LEU A 49 -6.81 -1.38 3.46
N ALA A 50 -6.88 -2.68 3.20
CA ALA A 50 -5.76 -3.59 3.42
C ALA A 50 -5.35 -4.23 2.08
N ILE A 51 -4.06 -4.22 1.78
CA ILE A 51 -3.50 -4.75 0.54
C ILE A 51 -2.17 -5.46 0.82
N ASN A 52 -1.82 -6.48 0.04
CA ASN A 52 -0.49 -7.05 0.11
C ASN A 52 0.55 -6.03 -0.39
N GLU A 53 1.70 -5.94 0.26
CA GLU A 53 2.81 -5.09 -0.17
C GLU A 53 3.22 -5.41 -1.63
N GLN A 54 3.16 -6.69 -2.01
CA GLN A 54 3.45 -7.15 -3.36
C GLN A 54 2.47 -6.58 -4.39
N ASP A 55 1.23 -6.30 -3.99
CA ASP A 55 0.15 -5.80 -4.84
C ASP A 55 0.06 -4.26 -4.83
N LEU A 56 0.90 -3.55 -4.07
CA LEU A 56 0.99 -2.09 -4.11
C LEU A 56 1.24 -1.54 -5.52
N HIS A 57 1.89 -2.33 -6.38
CA HIS A 57 2.11 -1.96 -7.77
C HIS A 57 0.79 -1.80 -8.56
N MET A 58 -0.31 -2.41 -8.12
CA MET A 58 -1.63 -2.26 -8.73
C MET A 58 -2.17 -0.85 -8.53
N ILE A 59 -1.99 -0.27 -7.34
CA ILE A 59 -2.33 1.14 -7.05
C ILE A 59 -1.56 2.08 -7.97
N LEU A 60 -0.27 1.82 -8.20
CA LEU A 60 0.57 2.64 -9.07
C LEU A 60 0.16 2.55 -10.55
N LYS A 61 -0.39 1.41 -10.98
CA LYS A 61 -0.82 1.16 -12.36
C LYS A 61 -2.27 1.55 -12.64
N ASP A 62 -3.10 1.65 -11.61
CA ASP A 62 -4.50 1.99 -11.75
C ASP A 62 -4.65 3.38 -12.38
N ARG A 63 -5.38 3.48 -13.49
CA ARG A 63 -5.60 4.74 -14.21
C ARG A 63 -6.56 5.67 -13.49
N ASN A 64 -7.47 5.13 -12.69
CA ASN A 64 -8.46 5.88 -11.92
C ASN A 64 -7.89 6.37 -10.59
N MET A 65 -6.71 5.87 -10.20
CA MET A 65 -6.00 6.29 -9.00
C MET A 65 -5.37 7.68 -9.20
N PRO A 66 -5.68 8.66 -8.33
CA PRO A 66 -5.10 10.00 -8.39
C PRO A 66 -3.57 10.00 -8.33
N GLN A 67 -2.96 11.00 -8.96
CA GLN A 67 -1.51 11.06 -9.08
C GLN A 67 -0.82 11.33 -7.74
N ASP A 68 -1.38 12.21 -6.92
CA ASP A 68 -0.93 12.52 -5.55
C ASP A 68 -0.89 11.27 -4.67
N VAL A 69 -1.91 10.40 -4.77
CA VAL A 69 -1.93 9.11 -4.06
C VAL A 69 -0.78 8.22 -4.50
N LYS A 70 -0.53 8.13 -5.81
CA LYS A 70 0.59 7.34 -6.35
C LYS A 70 1.94 7.88 -5.88
N GLU A 71 2.11 9.20 -5.82
CA GLU A 71 3.32 9.85 -5.34
C GLU A 71 3.57 9.53 -3.87
N ARG A 72 2.53 9.62 -3.00
CA ARG A 72 2.68 9.25 -1.59
C ARG A 72 2.99 7.78 -1.39
N VAL A 73 2.30 6.87 -2.09
CA VAL A 73 2.63 5.43 -2.04
C VAL A 73 4.07 5.18 -2.47
N ARG A 74 4.58 5.91 -3.47
CA ARG A 74 5.96 5.81 -3.93
C ARG A 74 6.99 6.31 -2.93
N GLU A 75 6.66 7.33 -2.15
CA GLU A 75 7.52 7.87 -1.09
C GLU A 75 7.58 6.94 0.12
N ILE A 76 6.43 6.42 0.54
CA ILE A 76 6.33 5.50 1.69
C ILE A 76 6.94 4.14 1.35
N PHE A 77 6.69 3.63 0.13
CA PHE A 77 7.14 2.31 -0.32
C PHE A 77 8.05 2.41 -1.55
N PRO A 78 9.31 2.89 -1.40
CA PRO A 78 10.23 3.02 -2.52
C PRO A 78 10.58 1.67 -3.17
N ALA A 79 10.44 0.56 -2.44
CA ALA A 79 10.62 -0.79 -2.97
C ALA A 79 9.57 -1.17 -4.03
N ALA A 80 8.34 -0.63 -3.95
CA ALA A 80 7.29 -0.86 -4.95
C ALA A 80 7.70 -0.32 -6.33
N GLN A 81 8.53 0.74 -6.37
CA GLN A 81 9.07 1.30 -7.62
C GLN A 81 10.03 0.35 -8.33
N LYS A 82 10.77 -0.50 -7.59
CA LYS A 82 11.74 -1.45 -8.19
C LYS A 82 11.03 -2.52 -9.02
N GLN A 83 9.80 -2.89 -8.66
CA GLN A 83 8.99 -3.83 -9.43
C GLN A 83 8.52 -3.23 -10.76
N GLU A 84 8.23 -1.92 -10.83
CA GLU A 84 7.93 -1.22 -12.09
C GLU A 84 9.12 -1.26 -13.06
N LYS A 85 10.33 -1.00 -12.55
CA LYS A 85 11.56 -0.94 -13.39
C LYS A 85 12.04 -2.31 -13.85
N LYS A 86 11.90 -3.37 -13.03
CA LYS A 86 12.30 -4.74 -13.43
C LYS A 86 11.46 -5.22 -14.62
N LYS A 87 10.13 -5.11 -14.58
CA LYS A 87 9.28 -5.58 -15.70
C LYS A 87 9.53 -4.80 -17.00
N ARG A 88 9.78 -3.49 -16.96
CA ARG A 88 10.11 -2.72 -18.17
C ARG A 88 11.43 -3.14 -18.83
N ARG A 89 12.44 -3.56 -18.05
CA ARG A 89 13.71 -4.06 -18.60
C ARG A 89 13.61 -5.44 -19.26
N PHE A 90 12.64 -6.26 -18.88
CA PHE A 90 12.47 -7.60 -19.48
C PHE A 90 11.67 -7.60 -20.79
N PHE A 91 10.97 -6.51 -21.12
CA PHE A 91 10.16 -6.40 -22.35
C PHE A 91 10.82 -5.61 -23.49
N SER A 92 12.10 -5.21 -23.37
CA SER A 92 12.84 -4.55 -24.47
C SER A 92 13.92 -5.42 -25.12
N LEU A 93 13.90 -6.74 -24.90
CA LEU A 93 14.61 -7.70 -25.74
C LEU A 93 13.59 -8.47 -26.58
N ARG A 94 13.12 -7.84 -27.66
CA ARG A 94 12.67 -8.55 -28.86
C ARG A 94 12.76 -7.65 -30.07
#